data_AF-A0AB38H742-F1
#
_entry.id   AF-A0AB38H742-F1
#
_cell.length_a   1.000
_cell.length_b   1.000
_cell.length_c   1.000
_cell.angle_alpha   90.00
_cell.angle_beta   90.00
_cell.angle_gamma   90.00
#
_symmetry.space_group_name_H-M   'P 1'
#
loop_
_entity.id
_entity.type
_entity.pdbx_description
1 polymer ?
#
loop_
_entity_poly.entity_id
_entity_poly.type
_entity_poly.pdbx_seq_one_letter_code
_entity_poly.pdbx_strand_id
1 'polypeptide(L)'
;MNTLKTIWNFFFGFKGRINQYYYLILILFTIPLPYIIHVLSITWDYVFYNTWTVSISPSDWLLNIVITTIMLFMFLIAPIFWILFKYSLLVRRSHDFNGEAKSTPHIMLIAFTDILTILPLFIAKLPFNLHISAWLISSVLAISLAFIKGDEGDNNFGSPQLPFWKSQK
;
A
#
# COMPACT_ATOMS: atom_id res chain seq x y z
N MET A 1 9.57 -12.29 -23.56
CA MET A 1 8.44 -11.37 -23.24
C MET A 1 7.52 -11.87 -22.09
N ASN A 2 7.71 -13.08 -21.53
CA ASN A 2 6.79 -13.63 -20.53
C ASN A 2 7.11 -13.25 -19.08
N THR A 3 8.37 -13.10 -18.68
CA THR A 3 8.73 -12.96 -17.25
C THR A 3 8.21 -11.67 -16.62
N LEU A 4 8.34 -10.52 -17.29
CA LEU A 4 7.88 -9.23 -16.78
C LEU A 4 6.34 -9.19 -16.63
N LYS A 5 5.62 -9.77 -17.61
CA LYS A 5 4.16 -9.90 -17.57
C LYS A 5 3.71 -10.80 -16.42
N THR A 6 4.42 -11.91 -16.18
CA THR A 6 4.15 -12.80 -15.05
C THR A 6 4.39 -12.10 -13.72
N ILE A 7 5.49 -11.37 -13.56
CA ILE A 7 5.79 -10.59 -12.35
C ILE A 7 4.75 -9.50 -12.13
N TRP A 8 4.40 -8.75 -13.18
CA TRP A 8 3.37 -7.72 -13.12
C TRP A 8 2.01 -8.31 -12.72
N ASN A 9 1.60 -9.41 -13.36
CA ASN A 9 0.37 -10.11 -13.01
C ASN A 9 0.45 -10.72 -11.60
N PHE A 10 1.63 -11.07 -11.09
CA PHE A 10 1.79 -11.56 -9.73
C PHE A 10 1.62 -10.44 -8.70
N PHE A 11 2.11 -9.23 -8.94
CA PHE A 11 2.00 -8.14 -7.98
C PHE A 11 0.73 -7.30 -8.13
N PHE A 12 0.21 -7.13 -9.34
CA PHE A 12 -0.92 -6.26 -9.65
C PHE A 12 -2.11 -6.99 -10.28
N GLY A 13 -2.01 -8.29 -10.53
CA GLY A 13 -3.16 -9.06 -11.00
C GLY A 13 -4.22 -9.22 -9.92
N PHE A 14 -5.49 -9.11 -10.26
CA PHE A 14 -6.61 -9.36 -9.36
C PHE A 14 -7.16 -10.78 -9.49
N LYS A 15 -6.33 -11.74 -9.90
CA LYS A 15 -6.75 -13.13 -10.11
C LYS A 15 -6.01 -14.07 -9.18
N GLY A 16 -6.74 -15.04 -8.66
CA GLY A 16 -6.21 -16.08 -7.79
C GLY A 16 -6.32 -15.76 -6.31
N ARG A 17 -6.24 -16.81 -5.50
CA ARG A 17 -6.01 -16.74 -4.06
C ARG A 17 -4.52 -16.50 -3.78
N ILE A 18 -4.22 -15.86 -2.65
CA ILE A 18 -2.85 -15.68 -2.16
C ILE A 18 -2.64 -16.50 -0.89
N ASN A 19 -1.52 -17.23 -0.82
CA ASN A 19 -1.14 -17.95 0.39
C ASN A 19 -1.01 -16.97 1.59
N GLN A 20 -1.47 -17.40 2.76
CA GLN A 20 -1.42 -16.60 3.99
C GLN A 20 -0.01 -16.10 4.34
N TYR A 21 1.01 -16.95 4.16
CA TYR A 21 2.40 -16.59 4.45
C TYR A 21 2.95 -15.53 3.49
N TYR A 22 2.72 -15.71 2.18
CA TYR A 22 3.11 -14.72 1.18
C TYR A 22 2.37 -13.41 1.39
N TYR A 23 1.08 -13.46 1.70
CA TYR A 23 0.30 -12.27 2.06
C TYR A 23 0.91 -11.54 3.27
N LEU A 24 1.23 -12.26 4.35
CA LEU A 24 1.82 -11.68 5.55
C LEU A 24 3.14 -10.97 5.26
N ILE A 25 4.05 -11.62 4.54
CA ILE A 25 5.33 -11.01 4.19
C ILE A 25 5.12 -9.75 3.34
N LEU A 26 4.32 -9.85 2.28
CA LEU A 26 4.12 -8.75 1.35
C LEU A 26 3.37 -7.58 2.00
N ILE A 27 2.39 -7.85 2.87
CA ILE A 27 1.67 -6.79 3.58
C ILE A 27 2.58 -6.08 4.59
N LEU A 28 3.48 -6.79 5.27
CA LEU A 28 4.47 -6.18 6.17
C LEU A 28 5.41 -5.21 5.43
N PHE A 29 5.79 -5.51 4.18
CA PHE A 29 6.54 -4.57 3.34
C PHE A 29 5.76 -3.29 3.02
N THR A 30 4.42 -3.32 3.04
CA THR A 30 3.60 -2.12 2.80
C THR A 30 3.51 -1.19 4.01
N ILE A 31 3.81 -1.69 5.21
CA ILE A 31 3.66 -0.95 6.45
C ILE A 31 4.61 0.25 6.50
N PRO A 32 5.94 0.15 6.35
CA PRO A 32 6.82 1.31 6.53
C PRO A 32 6.64 2.42 5.48
N LEU A 33 5.98 2.15 4.36
CA LEU A 33 5.91 3.07 3.22
C LEU A 33 5.21 4.42 3.51
N PRO A 34 4.02 4.48 4.17
CA PRO A 34 3.40 5.75 4.55
C PRO A 34 4.26 6.61 5.47
N TYR A 35 4.98 6.00 6.41
CA TYR A 35 5.92 6.74 7.27
C TYR A 35 7.04 7.38 6.44
N ILE A 36 7.63 6.62 5.51
CA ILE A 36 8.66 7.14 4.60
C ILE A 36 8.09 8.29 3.75
N ILE A 37 6.90 8.12 3.18
CA ILE A 37 6.21 9.17 2.39
C ILE A 37 6.00 10.43 3.23
N HIS A 38 5.60 10.30 4.50
CA HIS A 38 5.40 11.43 5.39
C HIS A 38 6.72 12.15 5.75
N VAL A 39 7.79 11.42 6.07
CA VAL A 39 9.10 12.04 6.32
C VAL A 39 9.60 12.79 5.08
N LEU A 40 9.40 12.21 3.89
CA LEU A 40 9.69 12.88 2.63
C LEU A 40 8.81 14.11 2.39
N SER A 41 7.53 14.09 2.82
CA SER A 41 6.62 15.25 2.72
C SER A 41 7.10 16.43 3.56
N ILE A 42 7.52 16.18 4.80
CA ILE A 42 8.07 17.23 5.67
C ILE A 42 9.34 17.81 5.05
N THR A 43 10.21 16.94 4.54
CA THR A 43 11.46 17.35 3.88
C THR A 43 11.16 18.19 2.64
N TRP A 44 10.14 17.82 1.86
CA TRP A 44 9.67 18.58 0.71
C TRP A 44 9.21 19.99 1.10
N ASP A 45 8.31 20.10 2.09
CA ASP A 45 7.81 21.40 2.53
C ASP A 45 8.96 22.32 2.98
N TYR A 46 9.95 21.76 3.70
CA TYR A 46 11.14 22.48 4.14
C TYR A 46 12.04 22.89 2.96
N VAL A 47 12.36 21.98 2.05
CA VAL A 47 13.20 22.26 0.89
C VAL A 47 12.52 23.29 0.00
N PHE A 48 11.27 23.04 -0.40
CA PHE A 48 10.49 23.91 -1.29
C PHE A 48 10.36 25.33 -0.73
N TYR A 49 10.06 25.46 0.57
CA TYR A 49 9.99 26.77 1.22
C TYR A 49 11.33 27.52 1.13
N ASN A 50 12.44 26.83 1.38
CA ASN A 50 13.77 27.45 1.37
C ASN A 50 14.29 27.73 -0.05
N THR A 51 14.04 26.88 -1.04
CA THR A 51 14.45 27.15 -2.42
C THR A 51 13.63 28.25 -3.07
N TRP A 52 12.33 28.36 -2.76
CA TRP A 52 11.49 29.39 -3.38
C TRP A 52 11.70 30.79 -2.77
N THR A 53 12.12 30.86 -1.51
CA THR A 53 12.34 32.14 -0.80
C THR A 53 13.75 32.68 -0.99
N VAL A 54 14.74 31.83 -1.29
CA VAL A 54 16.11 32.27 -1.58
C VAL A 54 16.23 32.65 -3.05
N SER A 55 16.74 33.85 -3.34
CA SER A 55 17.06 34.31 -4.69
C SER A 55 18.09 33.37 -5.34
N ILE A 56 17.60 32.41 -6.13
CA ILE A 56 18.42 31.38 -6.76
C ILE A 56 19.27 32.03 -7.86
N SER A 57 20.57 31.76 -7.84
CA SER A 57 21.48 32.08 -8.93
C SER A 57 20.97 31.46 -10.24
N PRO A 58 21.06 32.15 -11.39
CA PRO A 58 20.73 31.57 -12.70
C PRO A 58 21.51 30.29 -13.03
N SER A 59 22.64 30.00 -12.38
CA SER A 59 23.39 28.76 -12.56
C SER A 59 22.70 27.52 -11.97
N ASP A 60 21.86 27.70 -10.95
CA ASP A 60 21.32 26.60 -10.12
C ASP A 60 19.88 26.25 -10.50
N TRP A 61 19.30 26.97 -11.47
CA TRP A 61 17.91 26.82 -11.89
C TRP A 61 17.61 25.40 -12.40
N LEU A 62 18.51 24.82 -13.20
CA LEU A 62 18.32 23.50 -13.81
C LEU A 62 18.35 22.39 -12.75
N LEU A 63 19.31 22.46 -11.82
CA LEU A 63 19.42 21.51 -10.72
C LEU A 63 18.15 21.55 -9.84
N ASN A 64 17.64 22.73 -9.55
CA ASN A 64 16.40 22.90 -8.78
C ASN A 64 15.19 22.33 -9.52
N ILE A 65 15.06 22.53 -10.84
CA ILE A 65 13.98 21.92 -11.64
C ILE A 65 14.07 20.39 -11.59
N VAL A 66 15.27 19.81 -11.72
CA VAL A 66 15.46 18.36 -11.67
C VAL A 66 15.08 17.80 -10.31
N ILE A 67 15.57 18.40 -9.22
CA ILE A 67 15.25 17.98 -7.84
C ILE A 67 13.74 18.09 -7.58
N THR A 68 13.14 19.23 -7.95
CA THR A 68 11.69 19.48 -7.80
C THR A 68 10.86 18.44 -8.56
N THR A 69 11.26 18.10 -9.79
CA THR A 69 10.58 17.11 -10.62
C THR A 69 10.68 15.70 -10.04
N ILE A 70 11.87 15.29 -9.58
CA ILE A 70 12.09 13.98 -8.96
C ILE A 70 11.26 13.85 -7.68
N MET A 71 11.26 14.88 -6.83
CA MET A 71 10.50 14.86 -5.59
C MET A 71 8.99 14.87 -5.85
N LEU A 72 8.49 15.65 -6.82
CA LEU A 72 7.08 15.61 -7.22
C LEU A 72 6.66 14.23 -7.75
N PHE A 73 7.53 13.60 -8.55
CA PHE A 73 7.33 12.23 -9.02
C PHE A 73 7.23 11.26 -7.84
N MET A 74 8.16 11.30 -6.89
CA MET A 74 8.11 10.47 -5.69
C MET A 74 6.85 10.73 -4.86
N PHE A 75 6.42 11.98 -4.74
CA PHE A 75 5.28 12.39 -3.92
C PHE A 75 3.93 11.96 -4.51
N LEU A 76 3.77 12.00 -5.83
CA LEU A 76 2.52 11.63 -6.49
C LEU A 76 2.45 10.14 -6.79
N ILE A 77 3.54 9.57 -7.30
CA ILE A 77 3.50 8.24 -7.90
C ILE A 77 3.74 7.15 -6.85
N ALA A 78 4.65 7.36 -5.89
CA ALA A 78 4.91 6.34 -4.88
C ALA A 78 3.68 6.00 -4.02
N PRO A 79 2.86 6.97 -3.55
CA PRO A 79 1.64 6.65 -2.83
C PRO A 79 0.63 5.88 -3.68
N ILE A 80 0.49 6.23 -4.96
CA ILE A 80 -0.41 5.52 -5.89
C ILE A 80 0.03 4.06 -6.03
N PHE A 81 1.31 3.82 -6.30
CA PHE A 81 1.84 2.46 -6.41
C PHE A 81 1.70 1.68 -5.10
N TRP A 82 1.94 2.33 -3.96
CA TRP A 82 1.75 1.72 -2.64
C TRP A 82 0.28 1.30 -2.42
N ILE A 83 -0.68 2.18 -2.70
CA ILE A 83 -2.11 1.88 -2.60
C ILE A 83 -2.47 0.72 -3.54
N LEU A 84 -2.08 0.79 -4.81
CA LEU A 84 -2.36 -0.27 -5.78
C LEU A 84 -1.80 -1.63 -5.34
N PHE A 85 -0.57 -1.63 -4.84
CA PHE A 85 0.09 -2.83 -4.35
C PHE A 85 -0.56 -3.39 -3.07
N LYS A 86 -0.85 -2.55 -2.08
CA LYS A 86 -1.53 -2.98 -0.85
C LYS A 86 -2.90 -3.57 -1.16
N TYR A 87 -3.67 -2.91 -2.03
CA TYR A 87 -5.03 -3.33 -2.35
C TYR A 87 -5.08 -4.56 -3.27
N SER A 88 -4.08 -4.78 -4.14
CA SER A 88 -4.00 -6.03 -4.89
C SER A 88 -3.85 -7.23 -3.95
N LEU A 89 -3.05 -7.09 -2.89
CA LEU A 89 -2.88 -8.12 -1.86
C LEU A 89 -4.17 -8.33 -1.07
N LEU A 90 -4.84 -7.25 -0.66
CA LEU A 90 -6.11 -7.33 0.07
C LEU A 90 -7.17 -8.04 -0.76
N VAL A 91 -7.38 -7.64 -2.02
CA VAL A 91 -8.36 -8.27 -2.92
C VAL A 91 -8.10 -9.77 -3.08
N ARG A 92 -6.85 -10.18 -3.30
CA ARG A 92 -6.50 -11.60 -3.36
C ARG A 92 -6.77 -12.35 -2.07
N ARG A 93 -6.59 -11.68 -0.92
CA ARG A 93 -6.93 -12.26 0.38
C ARG A 93 -8.44 -12.39 0.53
N SER A 94 -9.27 -11.46 0.02
CA SER A 94 -10.73 -11.69 0.01
C SER A 94 -11.21 -12.82 -0.86
N HIS A 95 -10.50 -13.14 -1.95
CA HIS A 95 -10.86 -14.29 -2.76
C HIS A 95 -10.80 -15.59 -1.97
N ASP A 96 -10.11 -15.60 -0.82
CA ASP A 96 -10.07 -16.75 0.07
C ASP A 96 -11.30 -16.83 0.99
N PHE A 97 -12.10 -15.77 1.16
CA PHE A 97 -13.28 -15.75 2.04
C PHE A 97 -14.62 -15.71 1.28
N ASN A 98 -14.55 -15.62 -0.06
CA ASN A 98 -15.75 -15.54 -0.87
C ASN A 98 -15.52 -16.12 -2.26
N GLY A 99 -16.23 -17.20 -2.58
CA GLY A 99 -16.11 -17.86 -3.87
C GLY A 99 -16.50 -17.02 -5.08
N GLU A 100 -17.24 -15.91 -4.90
CA GLU A 100 -17.68 -15.02 -5.98
C GLU A 100 -17.00 -13.64 -5.96
N ALA A 101 -16.01 -13.42 -5.07
CA ALA A 101 -15.40 -12.09 -4.83
C ALA A 101 -16.42 -10.97 -4.53
N LYS A 102 -17.60 -11.29 -3.97
CA LYS A 102 -18.45 -10.23 -3.42
C LYS A 102 -17.72 -9.59 -2.24
N SER A 103 -17.90 -8.28 -2.08
CA SER A 103 -17.17 -7.48 -1.09
C SER A 103 -17.25 -8.12 0.29
N THR A 104 -16.10 -8.51 0.84
CA THR A 104 -16.06 -9.00 2.22
C THR A 104 -16.11 -7.78 3.15
N PRO A 105 -16.91 -7.83 4.24
CA PRO A 105 -16.99 -6.74 5.20
C PRO A 105 -15.61 -6.31 5.72
N HIS A 106 -14.69 -7.26 5.88
CA HIS A 106 -13.32 -7.01 6.33
C HIS A 106 -12.53 -6.11 5.37
N ILE A 107 -12.60 -6.35 4.06
CA ILE A 107 -11.91 -5.48 3.10
C ILE A 107 -12.54 -4.11 3.06
N MET A 108 -13.87 -4.01 3.10
CA MET A 108 -14.53 -2.71 3.16
C MET A 108 -14.11 -1.92 4.40
N LEU A 109 -14.00 -2.58 5.55
CA LEU A 109 -13.53 -1.96 6.79
C LEU A 109 -12.08 -1.48 6.70
N ILE A 110 -11.17 -2.30 6.16
CA ILE A 110 -9.77 -1.92 5.94
C ILE A 110 -9.71 -0.75 4.95
N ALA A 111 -10.45 -0.83 3.85
CA ALA A 111 -10.47 0.20 2.83
C ALA A 111 -11.00 1.54 3.36
N PHE A 112 -12.07 1.49 4.14
CA PHE A 112 -12.65 2.67 4.78
C PHE A 112 -11.68 3.28 5.79
N THR A 113 -11.02 2.44 6.61
CA THR A 113 -10.01 2.90 7.56
C THR A 113 -8.83 3.54 6.81
N ASP A 114 -8.35 2.92 5.73
CA ASP A 114 -7.30 3.48 4.87
C ASP A 114 -7.67 4.83 4.27
N ILE A 115 -8.87 4.97 3.70
CA ILE A 115 -9.35 6.25 3.16
C ILE A 115 -9.35 7.31 4.25
N LEU A 116 -9.87 6.99 5.44
CA LEU A 116 -9.85 7.90 6.59
C LEU A 116 -8.43 8.24 7.06
N THR A 117 -7.42 7.41 6.80
CA THR A 117 -6.02 7.70 7.15
C THR A 117 -5.29 8.54 6.11
N ILE A 118 -5.62 8.34 4.82
CA ILE A 118 -4.95 8.97 3.69
C ILE A 118 -5.54 10.34 3.38
N LEU A 119 -6.87 10.52 3.45
CA LEU A 119 -7.52 11.84 3.24
C LEU A 119 -6.87 12.95 4.09
N PRO A 120 -6.62 12.73 5.39
CA PRO A 120 -5.84 13.61 6.24
C PRO A 120 -4.53 14.08 5.64
N LEU A 121 -3.68 13.16 5.15
CA LEU A 121 -2.35 13.51 4.63
C LEU A 121 -2.39 14.56 3.51
N PHE A 122 -3.48 14.61 2.75
CA PHE A 122 -3.60 15.50 1.59
C PHE A 122 -4.50 16.72 1.83
N ILE A 123 -5.48 16.65 2.74
CA ILE A 123 -6.54 17.66 2.85
C ILE A 123 -6.48 18.44 4.17
N ALA A 124 -6.08 17.80 5.27
CA ALA A 124 -6.12 18.39 6.58
C ALA A 124 -4.73 18.33 7.22
N LYS A 125 -4.21 19.45 7.73
CA LYS A 125 -3.00 19.46 8.57
C LYS A 125 -3.26 18.76 9.91
N LEU A 126 -3.69 17.51 9.87
CA LEU A 126 -4.00 16.69 11.02
C LEU A 126 -2.70 16.46 11.81
N PRO A 127 -2.76 16.53 13.14
CA PRO A 127 -1.64 16.20 14.00
C PRO A 127 -1.03 14.85 13.63
N PHE A 128 0.31 14.82 13.52
CA PHE A 128 1.05 13.64 13.08
C PHE A 128 0.76 12.38 13.93
N ASN A 129 0.56 12.56 15.23
CA ASN A 129 0.19 11.49 16.15
C ASN A 129 -1.16 10.84 15.81
N LEU A 130 -2.15 11.61 15.34
CA LEU A 130 -3.44 11.06 14.89
C LEU A 130 -3.27 10.27 13.59
N HIS A 131 -2.42 10.75 12.68
CA HIS A 131 -2.12 10.04 11.44
C HIS A 131 -1.43 8.69 11.70
N ILE A 132 -0.39 8.67 12.54
CA ILE A 132 0.29 7.42 12.93
C ILE A 132 -0.70 6.44 13.56
N SER A 133 -1.53 6.91 14.49
CA SER A 133 -2.49 6.05 15.19
C SER A 133 -3.45 5.37 14.22
N ALA A 134 -4.01 6.13 13.28
CA ALA A 134 -4.92 5.59 12.28
C ALA A 134 -4.20 4.60 11.34
N TRP A 135 -2.99 4.92 10.89
CA TRP A 135 -2.19 4.05 10.04
C TRP A 135 -1.83 2.73 10.74
N LEU A 136 -1.50 2.78 12.04
CA LEU A 136 -1.26 1.58 12.84
C LEU A 136 -2.53 0.71 12.94
N ILE A 137 -3.70 1.31 13.16
CA ILE A 137 -4.98 0.59 13.17
C ILE A 137 -5.21 -0.12 11.83
N SER A 138 -5.06 0.60 10.71
CA SER A 138 -5.19 -0.01 9.37
C SER A 138 -4.20 -1.16 9.17
N SER A 139 -2.95 -0.98 9.59
CA SER A 139 -1.91 -2.00 9.47
C SER A 139 -2.25 -3.25 10.28
N VAL A 140 -2.74 -3.10 11.51
CA VAL A 140 -3.18 -4.22 12.35
C VAL A 140 -4.34 -4.96 11.70
N LEU A 141 -5.34 -4.23 11.17
CA LEU A 141 -6.46 -4.85 10.46
C LEU A 141 -6.00 -5.63 9.23
N ALA A 142 -5.11 -5.07 8.42
CA ALA A 142 -4.54 -5.76 7.25
C ALA A 142 -3.74 -7.00 7.66
N ILE A 143 -2.86 -6.90 8.64
CA ILE A 143 -2.09 -8.06 9.18
C ILE A 143 -3.04 -9.15 9.68
N SER A 144 -4.11 -8.78 10.39
CA SER A 144 -5.04 -9.74 10.99
C SER A 144 -5.66 -10.68 9.95
N LEU A 145 -5.86 -10.22 8.70
CA LEU A 145 -6.37 -11.06 7.61
C LEU A 145 -5.45 -12.24 7.27
N ALA A 146 -4.16 -12.15 7.56
CA ALA A 146 -3.23 -13.26 7.38
C ALA A 146 -3.55 -14.46 8.29
N PHE A 147 -4.16 -14.20 9.44
CA PHE A 147 -4.47 -15.19 10.46
C PHE A 147 -5.92 -15.70 10.39
N ILE A 148 -6.79 -15.01 9.64
CA ILE A 148 -8.15 -15.48 9.40
C ILE A 148 -8.12 -16.59 8.35
N LYS A 149 -8.71 -17.74 8.69
CA LYS A 149 -8.82 -18.90 7.79
C LYS A 149 -9.79 -18.60 6.64
N GLY A 150 -9.40 -18.96 5.43
CA GLY A 150 -10.26 -18.89 4.24
C GLY A 150 -11.25 -20.06 4.15
N ASP A 151 -12.12 -19.99 3.15
CA ASP A 151 -13.07 -21.02 2.75
C ASP A 151 -12.36 -22.34 2.45
N GLU A 152 -12.95 -23.42 2.94
CA GLU A 152 -12.53 -24.79 2.63
C GLU A 152 -13.13 -25.23 1.30
N GLY A 153 -12.28 -25.66 0.36
CA GLY A 153 -12.69 -26.12 -0.97
C GLY A 153 -12.33 -25.14 -2.09
N ASP A 154 -12.47 -25.61 -3.33
CA ASP A 154 -12.18 -24.82 -4.52
C ASP A 154 -13.21 -23.70 -4.71
N ASN A 155 -12.80 -22.59 -5.30
CA ASN A 155 -13.72 -21.53 -5.72
C ASN A 155 -13.31 -20.91 -7.06
N ASN A 156 -14.00 -19.87 -7.51
CA ASN A 156 -13.74 -19.21 -8.81
C ASN A 156 -12.32 -18.63 -8.94
N PHE A 157 -11.57 -18.56 -7.85
CA PHE A 157 -10.20 -18.05 -7.77
C PHE A 157 -9.16 -19.16 -7.50
N GLY A 158 -9.59 -20.43 -7.50
CA GLY A 158 -8.73 -21.59 -7.40
C GLY A 158 -8.90 -22.38 -6.11
N SER A 159 -7.92 -23.25 -5.86
CA SER A 159 -7.91 -24.18 -4.73
C SER A 159 -7.53 -23.52 -3.41
N PRO A 160 -8.01 -24.06 -2.27
CA PRO A 160 -7.77 -23.48 -0.97
C PRO A 160 -6.27 -23.45 -0.66
N GLN A 161 -5.82 -22.31 -0.14
CA GLN A 161 -4.43 -22.16 0.25
C GLN A 161 -4.18 -22.89 1.56
N LEU A 162 -3.12 -23.70 1.60
CA LEU A 162 -2.73 -24.36 2.84
C LEU A 162 -2.36 -23.30 3.88
N PRO A 163 -2.96 -23.34 5.08
CA PRO A 163 -2.57 -22.44 6.15
C PRO A 163 -1.13 -22.74 6.57
N PHE A 164 -0.37 -21.71 6.91
CA PHE A 164 1.06 -21.85 7.21
C PHE A 164 1.35 -22.72 8.44
N TRP A 165 0.37 -22.93 9.32
CA TRP A 165 0.48 -23.81 10.48
C TRP A 165 0.18 -25.29 10.18
N LYS A 166 -0.23 -25.64 8.95
CA LYS A 166 -0.33 -27.04 8.51
C LYS A 166 0.92 -27.40 7.73
N SER A 167 1.71 -28.35 8.24
CA SER A 167 2.84 -28.91 7.47
C SER A 167 2.33 -29.56 6.20
N GLN A 168 2.99 -29.30 5.07
CA GLN A 168 2.85 -30.14 3.88
C GLN A 168 3.37 -31.54 4.27
N LYS A 169 2.45 -32.50 4.37
CA LYS A 169 2.81 -33.92 4.48
C LYS A 169 3.10 -34.47 3.10
#